data_AF-A0A5S4YMN4-F1
#
_entry.id   AF-A0A5S4YMN4-F1
#
_cell.length_a   1.000
_cell.length_b   1.000
_cell.length_c   1.000
_cell.angle_alpha   90.00
_cell.angle_beta   90.00
_cell.angle_gamma   90.00
#
_symmetry.space_group_name_H-M   'P 1'
#
loop_
_entity.id
_entity.type
_entity.pdbx_description
1 polymer ?
#
loop_
_entity_poly.entity_id
_entity_poly.type
_entity_poly.pdbx_seq_one_letter_code
_entity_poly.pdbx_strand_id
1 'polypeptide(L)' 'MQGQSRPWLRMISWLRAVRVLSIAPDPAAREASPLLVLTVVVLMLLLAILEIDLHSADLQSLGLIGDAFSIDPVFKSP' A
#
# COMPACT_ATOMS: atom_id res chain seq x y z
N MET A 1 -4.40 4.05 34.81
CA MET A 1 -4.14 4.83 33.58
C MET A 1 -3.42 3.94 32.57
N GLN A 2 -4.15 3.25 31.68
CA GLN A 2 -3.57 2.41 30.62
C GLN A 2 -4.05 2.97 29.27
N GLY A 3 -3.46 4.08 28.86
CA GLY A 3 -3.82 4.80 27.64
C GLY A 3 -3.13 4.17 26.43
N GLN A 4 -3.92 3.55 25.55
CA GLN A 4 -3.96 3.82 24.11
C GLN A 4 -2.62 4.12 23.38
N SER A 5 -1.56 3.36 23.62
CA SER A 5 -0.26 3.49 22.92
C SER A 5 0.11 2.27 22.06
N ARG A 6 -0.84 1.37 21.84
CA ARG A 6 -0.58 0.07 21.19
C ARG A 6 -0.47 0.05 19.64
N PRO A 7 -1.08 0.95 18.84
CA PRO A 7 -0.98 0.83 17.38
C PRO A 7 0.40 1.24 16.88
N TRP A 8 1.03 2.25 17.50
CA TRP A 8 2.35 2.75 17.11
C TRP A 8 3.45 1.70 17.33
N LEU A 9 3.43 1.02 18.47
CA LEU A 9 4.37 -0.05 18.78
C LEU A 9 4.19 -1.26 17.84
N ARG A 10 2.94 -1.59 17.48
CA ARG A 10 2.64 -2.61 16.48
C ARG A 10 3.18 -2.23 15.10
N MET A 11 2.99 -0.98 14.70
CA MET A 11 3.51 -0.47 13.43
C MET A 11 5.04 -0.51 13.41
N ILE A 12 5.72 -0.08 14.47
CA ILE A 12 7.19 -0.20 14.58
C ILE A 12 7.65 -1.65 14.57
N SER A 13 6.96 -2.56 15.26
CA SER A 13 7.31 -3.99 15.23
C SER A 13 7.13 -4.60 13.86
N TRP A 14 6.11 -4.16 13.12
CA TRP A 14 5.83 -4.63 11.76
C TRP A 14 6.89 -4.11 10.79
N LEU A 15 7.23 -2.82 10.86
CA LEU A 15 8.32 -2.22 10.11
C LEU A 15 9.67 -2.90 10.41
N ARG A 16 9.92 -3.26 11.67
CA ARG A 16 11.14 -4.00 12.07
C ARG A 16 11.13 -5.41 11.53
N ALA A 17 10.01 -6.12 11.57
CA ALA A 17 9.88 -7.48 11.02
C ALA A 17 10.08 -7.50 9.50
N VAL A 18 9.51 -6.53 8.78
CA VAL A 18 9.75 -6.35 7.34
C VAL A 18 11.23 -6.10 7.06
N ARG A 19 11.90 -5.25 7.84
CA ARG A 19 13.35 -5.03 7.71
C ARG A 19 14.18 -6.28 7.98
N VAL A 20 13.84 -7.07 8.99
CA VAL A 20 14.53 -8.33 9.28
C VAL A 20 14.33 -9.34 8.16
N LEU A 21 13.12 -9.42 7.59
CA LEU A 21 12.84 -10.26 6.43
C LEU A 21 13.64 -9.84 5.19
N SER A 22 13.82 -8.53 4.97
CA SER A 22 14.71 -8.02 3.90
C SER A 22 16.20 -8.27 4.13
N ILE A 23 16.60 -8.63 5.36
CA ILE A 23 18.00 -8.86 5.76
C ILE A 23 18.33 -10.36 5.87
N ALA A 24 17.33 -11.25 5.96
CA ALA A 24 17.55 -12.69 5.94
C ALA A 24 18.10 -13.08 4.56
N PRO A 25 19.41 -13.38 4.43
CA PRO A 25 19.99 -13.65 3.13
C PRO A 25 19.56 -15.06 2.76
N ASP A 26 18.66 -15.17 1.79
CA ASP A 26 18.59 -16.40 1.00
C ASP A 26 19.98 -16.58 0.35
N PRO A 27 20.68 -17.72 0.55
CA PRO A 27 21.95 -17.97 -0.11
C PRO A 27 21.86 -17.89 -1.65
N ALA A 28 20.66 -17.98 -2.23
CA ALA A 28 20.42 -17.75 -3.67
C ALA A 28 20.25 -16.27 -4.04
N ALA A 29 19.96 -15.37 -3.09
CA ALA A 29 19.82 -13.92 -3.32
C ALA A 29 21.17 -13.17 -3.31
N ARG A 30 22.26 -13.88 -3.61
CA ARG A 30 23.62 -13.34 -3.58
C ARG A 30 23.90 -12.28 -4.67
N GLU A 31 23.00 -12.09 -5.64
CA GLU A 31 23.25 -11.24 -6.81
C GLU A 31 22.40 -9.96 -6.87
N ALA A 32 21.31 -9.85 -6.10
CA ALA A 32 20.44 -8.67 -6.12
C ALA A 32 20.57 -7.89 -4.82
N SER A 33 20.99 -6.62 -4.92
CA SER A 33 21.02 -5.71 -3.77
C SER A 33 19.61 -5.62 -3.15
N PRO A 34 19.45 -5.83 -1.83
CA PRO A 34 18.14 -5.72 -1.16
C PRO A 34 17.43 -4.39 -1.40
N LEU A 35 18.20 -3.32 -1.66
CA LEU A 35 17.65 -2.03 -2.08
C LEU A 35 17.00 -2.09 -3.47
N LEU A 36 17.59 -2.81 -4.43
CA LEU A 36 16.98 -3.00 -5.75
C LEU A 36 15.66 -3.75 -5.65
N VAL A 37 15.60 -4.79 -4.80
CA VAL A 37 14.35 -5.52 -4.55
C VAL A 37 13.28 -4.56 -4.00
N LEU A 38 13.63 -3.76 -2.99
CA LEU A 38 12.72 -2.75 -2.44
C LEU A 38 12.28 -1.74 -3.51
N THR A 39 13.21 -1.24 -4.33
CA THR A 39 12.91 -0.30 -5.41
C THR A 39 11.97 -0.90 -6.45
N VAL A 40 12.17 -2.15 -6.86
CA VAL A 40 11.28 -2.86 -7.79
C VAL A 40 9.88 -3.02 -7.19
N VAL A 41 9.77 -3.39 -5.92
CA VAL A 41 8.47 -3.51 -5.24
C VAL A 41 7.75 -2.16 -5.19
N VAL A 42 8.45 -1.08 -4.84
CA VAL A 42 7.88 0.27 -4.81
C VAL A 42 7.45 0.71 -6.21
N LEU A 43 8.28 0.49 -7.23
CA LEU A 43 7.94 0.81 -8.63
C LEU A 43 6.71 0.04 -9.11
N MET A 44 6.65 -1.26 -8.86
CA MET A 44 5.48 -2.09 -9.18
C MET A 44 4.21 -1.57 -8.51
N LEU A 45 4.30 -1.19 -7.23
CA LEU A 45 3.16 -0.63 -6.50
C LEU A 45 2.69 0.70 -7.12
N LEU A 46 3.63 1.59 -7.46
CA LEU A 46 3.30 2.88 -8.09
C LEU A 46 2.69 2.69 -9.48
N LEU A 47 3.22 1.76 -10.28
CA LEU A 47 2.67 1.43 -11.60
C LEU A 47 1.25 0.85 -11.48
N ALA A 48 1.01 -0.04 -10.51
CA ALA A 48 -0.33 -0.57 -10.27
C ALA A 48 -1.33 0.53 -9.89
N ILE A 49 -0.93 1.49 -9.04
CA ILE A 49 -1.77 2.64 -8.69
C ILE A 49 -2.06 3.49 -9.94
N LEU A 50 -1.04 3.77 -10.76
CA LEU A 50 -1.19 4.54 -11.99
C LEU A 50 -2.13 3.85 -12.99
N GLU A 51 -2.01 2.53 -13.15
CA GLU A 51 -2.87 1.74 -14.02
C GLU A 51 -4.34 1.80 -13.57
N ILE A 52 -4.58 1.67 -12.25
CA ILE A 52 -5.92 1.79 -11.66
C ILE A 52 -6.49 3.20 -11.87
N ASP A 53 -5.67 4.24 -11.73
CA ASP A 53 -6.07 5.63 -11.96
C ASP A 53 -6.46 5.87 -13.43
N LEU A 54 -5.63 5.38 -14.36
CA LEU A 54 -5.85 5.46 -15.81
C LEU A 54 -7.15 4.74 -16.23
N HIS A 55 -7.46 3.62 -15.60
CA HIS A 55 -8.63 2.79 -15.92
C HIS A 55 -9.77 2.96 -14.90
N SER A 56 -9.72 4.03 -14.10
CA SER A 56 -10.67 4.26 -13.02
C SER A 56 -12.12 4.32 -13.49
N ALA A 57 -12.39 4.94 -14.64
CA ALA A 57 -13.73 5.00 -15.23
C ALA A 57 -14.25 3.61 -15.66
N ASP A 58 -13.40 2.79 -16.26
CA ASP A 58 -13.76 1.43 -16.66
C ASP A 58 -13.97 0.53 -15.44
N LEU A 59 -13.09 0.63 -14.44
CA LEU A 59 -13.21 -0.07 -13.16
C LEU A 59 -14.46 0.36 -12.37
N GLN A 60 -14.85 1.63 -12.46
CA GLN A 60 -16.13 2.14 -11.93
C GLN A 60 -17.32 1.52 -12.66
N SER A 61 -17.26 1.45 -13.99
CA SER A 61 -18.35 0.86 -14.79
C SER A 61 -18.55 -0.63 -14.48
N LEU A 62 -17.47 -1.33 -14.12
CA LEU A 62 -17.47 -2.72 -13.67
C LEU A 62 -17.86 -2.89 -12.19
N GLY A 63 -18.07 -1.80 -11.45
CA GLY A 63 -18.38 -1.82 -10.01
C GLY A 63 -17.21 -2.25 -9.12
N LEU A 64 -15.98 -2.26 -9.65
CA LEU A 64 -14.76 -2.65 -8.93
C LEU A 64 -14.16 -1.49 -8.11
N ILE A 65 -14.52 -0.26 -8.46
CA ILE A 65 -14.24 0.93 -7.66
C ILE A 65 -15.58 1.55 -7.26
N GLY A 66 -15.73 1.82 -5.96
CA GLY A 66 -16.84 2.62 -5.46
C GLY A 66 -16.71 4.06 -5.93
N ASP A 67 -17.84 4.76 -6.05
CA ASP A 67 -17.86 6.19 -6.33
C ASP A 67 -17.35 6.97 -5.12
N ALA A 68 -16.03 6.93 -4.88
CA ALA A 68 -15.37 7.55 -3.74
C ALA A 68 -15.48 9.08 -3.76
N PHE A 69 -15.98 9.65 -4.87
CA PHE A 69 -16.19 11.08 -5.06
C PHE A 69 -17.66 11.46 -5.30
N SER A 70 -18.62 10.52 -5.29
CA SER A 70 -20.03 10.86 -5.11
C SER A 70 -20.19 11.37 -3.69
N ILE A 71 -20.06 12.67 -3.55
CA ILE A 71 -20.74 13.40 -2.49
C ILE A 71 -22.20 12.97 -2.61
N ASP A 72 -22.66 12.17 -1.66
CA ASP A 72 -24.07 11.76 -1.57
C ASP A 72 -24.91 13.02 -1.78
N PRO A 73 -25.85 13.03 -2.75
CA PRO A 73 -26.64 14.21 -3.07
C PRO A 73 -27.40 14.76 -1.86
N VAL A 74 -27.54 13.98 -0.77
CA VAL A 74 -28.04 14.45 0.53
C VAL A 74 -27.23 15.60 1.13
N PHE A 75 -25.94 15.72 0.79
CA PHE A 75 -25.05 16.81 1.21
C PHE A 75 -25.01 17.98 0.21
N LYS A 76 -25.80 17.93 -0.87
CA LYS A 76 -25.71 18.89 -1.98
C LYS A 76 -26.75 20.02 -1.97
N SER A 77 -27.72 20.07 -1.03
CA SER A 77 -28.51 21.29 -0.68
C SER A 77 -29.69 21.02 0.27
N PRO A 78 -30.17 22.01 1.07
CA PRO A 78 -29.63 23.37 1.27
C PRO A 78 -28.89 23.56 2.61
#